data_AF-A0A846E0N3-F1
#
_entry.id   AF-A0A846E0N3-F1
#
_cell.length_a   1.000
_cell.length_b   1.000
_cell.length_c   1.000
_cell.angle_alpha   90.00
_cell.angle_beta   90.00
_cell.angle_gamma   90.00
#
_symmetry.space_group_name_H-M   'P 1'
#
loop_
_entity.id
_entity.type
_entity.pdbx_description
1 polymer ?
#
loop_
_entity_poly.entity_id
_entity_poly.type
_entity_poly.pdbx_seq_one_letter_code
_entity_poly.pdbx_strand_id
1 'polypeptide(L)'
;MTQARSSNLLLRLTPMQVYQAPPAPGGGGMATGSASQECEVLLHPGEPSELVVQIENLGSRALELELQVEGDFPAQWCRVGMEGRELFPGHQMEAVLYFQAPINFFEEQRSLAVGETLALNYRSRLYVYNTELGTGRRQIESGSL
;
A
#
# COMPACT_ATOMS: atom_id res chain seq x y z
N MET A 1 10.21 3.76 1.37
CA MET A 1 9.35 4.83 1.88
C MET A 1 8.99 5.72 0.72
N THR A 2 7.69 5.89 0.44
CA THR A 2 7.17 6.72 -0.66
C THR A 2 6.30 7.83 -0.10
N GLN A 3 6.32 9.00 -0.72
CA GLN A 3 5.58 10.18 -0.24
C GLN A 3 4.78 10.81 -1.37
N ALA A 4 3.53 11.18 -1.09
CA ALA A 4 2.69 12.00 -1.95
C ALA A 4 2.20 13.21 -1.15
N ARG A 5 2.14 14.39 -1.78
CA ARG A 5 1.76 15.64 -1.12
C ARG A 5 0.81 16.43 -2.00
N SER A 6 -0.21 17.01 -1.39
CA SER A 6 -1.07 18.02 -2.00
C SER A 6 -1.13 19.29 -1.18
N SER A 7 -2.03 20.20 -1.54
CA SER A 7 -2.23 21.45 -0.81
C SER A 7 -2.74 21.23 0.62
N ASN A 8 -3.48 20.14 0.87
CA ASN A 8 -4.17 19.91 2.14
C ASN A 8 -3.74 18.63 2.87
N LEU A 9 -3.08 17.69 2.18
CA LEU A 9 -2.68 16.42 2.75
C LEU A 9 -1.22 16.08 2.44
N LEU A 10 -0.60 15.39 3.40
CA LEU A 10 0.66 14.69 3.22
C LEU A 10 0.46 13.21 3.48
N LEU A 11 0.86 12.38 2.52
CA LEU A 11 0.78 10.92 2.58
C LEU A 11 2.20 10.36 2.62
N ARG A 12 2.48 9.50 3.59
CA ARG A 12 3.74 8.72 3.66
C ARG A 12 3.40 7.24 3.74
N LEU A 13 4.07 6.46 2.91
CA LEU A 13 3.88 5.03 2.75
C LEU A 13 5.16 4.31 3.19
N THR A 14 5.03 3.42 4.16
CA THR A 14 6.17 2.70 4.75
C THR A 14 5.87 1.21 4.83
N PRO A 15 6.53 0.37 4.01
CA PRO A 15 6.46 -1.08 4.12
C PRO A 15 7.02 -1.54 5.46
N MET A 16 6.27 -2.37 6.16
CA MET A 16 6.74 -3.07 7.35
C MET A 16 7.37 -4.39 6.88
N GLN A 17 8.65 -4.37 6.55
CA GLN A 17 9.34 -5.61 6.21
C GLN A 17 9.74 -6.35 7.49
N VAL A 18 9.40 -7.63 7.53
CA VAL A 18 9.99 -8.55 8.51
C VAL A 18 11.50 -8.61 8.22
N TYR A 19 12.33 -8.43 9.24
CA TYR A 19 13.78 -8.44 9.07
C TYR A 19 14.25 -9.71 8.35
N GLN A 20 14.74 -9.56 7.12
CA GLN A 20 15.44 -10.63 6.41
C GLN A 20 16.93 -10.54 6.72
N ALA A 21 17.52 -11.65 7.19
CA ALA A 21 18.97 -11.73 7.31
C ALA A 21 19.60 -11.54 5.92
N PRO A 22 20.66 -10.74 5.77
CA PRO A 22 21.28 -10.53 4.48
C PRO A 22 21.73 -11.87 3.88
N PRO A 23 21.57 -12.08 2.57
CA PRO A 23 22.01 -13.31 1.93
C PRO A 23 23.52 -13.47 2.15
N ALA A 24 23.95 -14.68 2.50
CA ALA A 24 25.37 -15.01 2.56
C ALA A 24 26.02 -14.67 1.19
N PRO A 25 27.26 -14.14 1.15
CA PRO A 25 27.92 -13.77 -0.09
C PRO A 25 28.19 -15.03 -0.93
N GLY A 26 27.27 -15.33 -1.84
CA GLY A 26 27.29 -16.50 -2.70
C GLY A 26 26.78 -16.17 -4.09
N GLY A 27 27.71 -15.83 -4.98
CA GLY A 27 27.68 -16.09 -6.42
C GLY A 27 26.49 -15.59 -7.25
N GLY A 28 26.64 -14.41 -7.86
CA GLY A 28 26.24 -14.17 -9.26
C GLY A 28 24.74 -14.09 -9.57
N GLY A 29 24.14 -12.93 -9.33
CA GLY A 29 22.88 -12.53 -9.96
C GLY A 29 22.84 -11.00 -10.03
N MET A 30 22.91 -10.45 -11.25
CA MET A 30 22.78 -9.00 -11.45
C MET A 30 21.34 -8.58 -11.16
N ALA A 31 21.09 -8.04 -9.97
CA ALA A 31 19.88 -7.28 -9.71
C ALA A 31 20.09 -5.85 -10.23
N THR A 32 19.86 -5.63 -11.52
CA THR A 32 19.66 -4.28 -12.07
C THR A 32 18.23 -3.84 -11.79
N GLY A 33 17.92 -3.58 -10.52
CA GLY A 33 16.69 -2.91 -10.12
C GLY A 33 16.91 -1.41 -10.21
N SER A 34 16.45 -0.79 -11.30
CA SER A 34 16.27 0.67 -11.34
C SER A 34 15.38 1.06 -10.16
N ALA A 35 15.89 1.90 -9.26
CA ALA A 35 15.16 2.41 -8.11
C ALA A 35 13.96 3.25 -8.60
N SER A 36 12.82 2.59 -8.81
CA SER A 36 11.52 3.22 -8.92
C SER A 36 11.20 3.88 -7.57
N GLN A 37 10.66 5.10 -7.57
CA GLN A 37 10.12 5.76 -6.37
C GLN A 37 8.84 5.06 -5.82
N GLU A 38 8.56 3.84 -6.30
CA GLU A 38 7.36 3.08 -6.02
C GLU A 38 7.48 2.36 -4.67
N CYS A 39 6.34 2.20 -3.99
CA CYS A 39 6.30 1.66 -2.65
C CYS A 39 6.14 0.14 -2.66
N GLU A 40 7.25 -0.59 -2.78
CA GLU A 40 7.21 -2.05 -2.91
C GLU A 40 6.90 -2.76 -1.57
N VAL A 41 5.97 -3.72 -1.60
CA VAL A 41 5.65 -4.62 -0.48
C VAL A 41 5.85 -6.06 -0.94
N LEU A 42 6.79 -6.78 -0.31
CA LEU A 42 7.02 -8.18 -0.57
C LEU A 42 6.02 -9.03 0.23
N LEU A 43 5.26 -9.89 -0.44
CA LEU A 43 4.32 -10.80 0.20
C LEU A 43 4.90 -12.21 0.27
N HIS A 44 4.86 -12.80 1.46
CA HIS A 44 5.12 -14.22 1.67
C HIS A 44 3.77 -14.95 1.79
N PRO A 45 3.46 -15.91 0.91
CA PRO A 45 2.23 -16.69 0.97
C PRO A 45 1.96 -17.26 2.37
N GLY A 46 0.76 -17.02 2.89
CA GLY A 46 0.34 -17.44 4.23
C GLY A 46 0.76 -16.50 5.36
N GLU A 47 1.71 -15.60 5.13
CA GLU A 47 2.18 -14.64 6.14
C GLU A 47 1.56 -13.26 5.92
N PRO A 48 1.10 -12.58 6.98
CA PRO A 48 0.62 -11.22 6.88
C PRO A 48 1.78 -10.26 6.60
N SER A 49 1.57 -9.33 5.69
CA SER A 49 2.47 -8.21 5.42
C SER A 49 1.72 -6.89 5.60
N GLU A 50 2.40 -5.85 6.07
CA GLU A 50 1.76 -4.58 6.42
C GLU A 50 2.42 -3.40 5.69
N LEU A 51 1.59 -2.45 5.29
CA LEU A 51 2.02 -1.14 4.82
C LEU A 51 1.37 -0.06 5.69
N VAL A 52 2.20 0.74 6.37
CA VAL A 52 1.72 1.87 7.15
C VAL A 52 1.52 3.07 6.23
N VAL A 53 0.33 3.66 6.31
CA VAL A 53 -0.07 4.89 5.62
C VAL A 53 -0.21 5.98 6.67
N GLN A 54 0.72 6.93 6.69
CA GLN A 54 0.62 8.11 7.55
C GLN A 54 -0.01 9.24 6.74
N ILE A 55 -1.07 9.83 7.31
CA ILE A 55 -1.86 10.89 6.69
C ILE A 55 -1.84 12.09 7.62
N GLU A 56 -1.29 13.21 7.14
CA GLU A 56 -1.22 14.47 7.89
C GLU A 56 -2.04 15.54 7.20
N ASN A 57 -2.90 16.23 7.97
CA ASN A 57 -3.73 17.32 7.49
C ASN A 57 -2.96 18.64 7.58
N LEU A 58 -2.49 19.11 6.42
CA LEU A 58 -1.78 20.39 6.27
C LEU A 58 -2.73 21.59 6.09
N GLY A 59 -4.04 21.31 5.96
CA GLY A 59 -5.06 22.34 5.79
C GLY A 59 -5.48 22.99 7.11
N SER A 60 -6.44 23.92 7.00
CA SER A 60 -6.99 24.66 8.15
C SER A 60 -8.37 24.17 8.59
N ARG A 61 -8.89 23.08 8.01
CA ARG A 61 -10.21 22.50 8.31
C ARG A 61 -10.10 21.02 8.64
N ALA A 62 -11.02 20.53 9.46
CA ALA A 62 -11.13 19.10 9.73
C ALA A 62 -11.62 18.37 8.48
N LEU A 63 -11.10 17.17 8.27
CA LEU A 63 -11.39 16.32 7.11
C LEU A 63 -12.03 15.02 7.58
N GLU A 64 -13.07 14.56 6.87
CA GLU A 64 -13.50 13.17 6.92
C GLU A 64 -12.78 12.39 5.81
N LEU A 65 -12.20 11.25 6.15
CA LEU A 65 -11.31 10.46 5.31
C LEU A 65 -11.90 9.08 4.99
N GLU A 66 -11.73 8.67 3.74
CA GLU A 66 -12.06 7.34 3.24
C GLU A 66 -10.88 6.83 2.39
N LEU A 67 -10.41 5.63 2.69
CA LEU A 67 -9.29 4.99 2.00
C LEU A 67 -9.79 3.83 1.15
N GLN A 68 -9.25 3.73 -0.06
CA GLN A 68 -9.54 2.63 -0.98
C GLN A 68 -8.25 2.18 -1.65
N VAL A 69 -8.05 0.87 -1.76
CA VAL A 69 -6.94 0.27 -2.50
C VAL A 69 -7.52 -0.40 -3.74
N GLU A 70 -6.94 -0.08 -4.90
CA GLU A 70 -7.22 -0.78 -6.15
C GLU A 70 -5.93 -1.36 -6.71
N GLY A 71 -6.00 -2.51 -7.35
CA GLY A 71 -4.84 -3.15 -7.96
C GLY A 71 -5.24 -4.32 -8.84
N ASP A 72 -4.25 -4.89 -9.52
CA ASP A 72 -4.40 -6.10 -10.34
C ASP A 72 -4.24 -7.41 -9.52
N PHE A 73 -4.13 -7.31 -8.20
CA PHE A 73 -4.14 -8.44 -7.28
C PHE A 73 -5.57 -8.84 -6.86
N PRO A 74 -5.80 -10.08 -6.41
CA PRO A 74 -7.11 -10.50 -5.91
C PRO A 74 -7.56 -9.66 -4.71
N ALA A 75 -8.70 -8.97 -4.82
CA ALA A 75 -9.16 -7.98 -3.84
C ALA A 75 -9.17 -8.49 -2.39
N GLN A 76 -9.43 -9.78 -2.17
CA GLN A 76 -9.45 -10.39 -0.84
C GLN A 76 -8.07 -10.43 -0.14
N TRP A 77 -6.98 -10.19 -0.86
CA TRP A 77 -5.63 -10.14 -0.29
C TRP A 77 -5.38 -8.89 0.52
N CYS A 78 -6.06 -7.77 0.22
CA CYS A 78 -5.82 -6.50 0.88
C CYS A 78 -6.99 -6.10 1.77
N ARG A 79 -6.70 -5.63 2.98
CA ARG A 79 -7.66 -5.03 3.89
C ARG A 79 -7.11 -3.72 4.43
N VAL A 80 -7.96 -2.70 4.49
CA VAL A 80 -7.62 -1.40 5.08
C VAL A 80 -8.07 -1.41 6.54
N GLY A 81 -7.13 -1.25 7.47
CA GLY A 81 -7.40 -0.94 8.87
C GLY A 81 -7.13 0.54 9.15
N MET A 82 -8.05 1.21 9.82
CA MET A 82 -7.94 2.63 10.13
C MET A 82 -8.71 2.96 11.40
N GLU A 83 -8.12 3.77 12.28
CA GLU A 83 -8.74 4.20 13.52
C GLU A 83 -9.46 5.54 13.32
N GLY A 84 -10.80 5.49 13.29
CA GLY A 84 -11.61 6.68 13.04
C GLY A 84 -11.59 7.12 11.58
N ARG A 85 -12.21 8.27 11.31
CA ARG A 85 -12.28 8.87 9.96
C ARG A 85 -12.07 10.38 9.96
N GLU A 86 -12.03 11.02 11.12
CA GLU A 86 -11.91 12.46 11.23
C GLU A 86 -10.45 12.85 11.52
N LEU A 87 -9.93 13.78 10.72
CA LEU A 87 -8.57 14.30 10.86
C LEU A 87 -8.58 15.82 11.02
N PHE A 88 -8.27 16.28 12.23
CA PHE A 88 -8.22 17.71 12.56
C PHE A 88 -7.02 18.42 11.91
N PRO A 89 -7.08 19.75 11.72
CA PRO A 89 -5.96 20.54 11.21
C PRO A 89 -4.67 20.30 11.99
N GLY A 90 -3.56 20.12 11.29
CA GLY A 90 -2.24 19.89 11.89
C GLY A 90 -2.07 18.56 12.61
N HIS A 91 -3.06 17.67 12.56
CA HIS A 91 -2.97 16.34 13.14
C HIS A 91 -2.54 15.30 12.10
N GLN A 92 -2.02 14.19 12.61
CA GLN A 92 -1.67 13.00 11.84
C GLN A 92 -2.55 11.82 12.28
N MET A 93 -2.88 10.95 11.33
CA MET A 93 -3.54 9.67 11.54
C MET A 93 -2.77 8.58 10.81
N GLU A 94 -2.84 7.36 11.34
CA GLU A 94 -2.26 6.18 10.72
C GLU A 94 -3.37 5.23 10.26
N ALA A 95 -3.17 4.67 9.07
CA ALA A 95 -3.91 3.53 8.57
C ALA A 95 -2.92 2.43 8.19
N VAL A 96 -3.37 1.18 8.20
CA VAL A 96 -2.56 0.01 7.89
C VAL A 96 -3.23 -0.74 6.74
N LEU A 97 -2.50 -0.99 5.66
CA LEU A 97 -2.91 -1.93 4.64
C LEU A 97 -2.35 -3.30 5.02
N TYR A 98 -3.25 -4.25 5.30
CA TYR A 98 -2.91 -5.64 5.57
C TYR A 98 -2.99 -6.44 4.28
N PHE A 99 -1.88 -7.05 3.90
CA PHE A 99 -1.78 -7.93 2.74
C PHE A 99 -1.59 -9.37 3.20
N GLN A 100 -2.37 -10.30 2.64
CA GLN A 100 -2.21 -11.73 2.89
C GLN A 100 -2.54 -12.53 1.64
N ALA A 101 -1.48 -13.04 0.98
CA ALA A 101 -1.64 -14.03 -0.08
C ALA A 101 -1.96 -15.41 0.53
N PRO A 102 -2.77 -16.26 -0.13
CA PRO A 102 -3.07 -17.61 0.32
C PRO A 102 -1.79 -18.44 0.51
N ILE A 103 -1.72 -19.26 1.55
CA ILE A 103 -0.55 -20.12 1.84
C ILE A 103 -0.20 -21.07 0.68
N ASN A 104 -1.22 -21.45 -0.09
CA ASN A 104 -1.14 -22.36 -1.20
C ASN A 104 -1.14 -21.62 -2.56
N PHE A 105 -0.71 -20.36 -2.59
CA PHE A 105 -0.71 -19.52 -3.79
C PHE A 105 0.01 -20.17 -4.97
N PHE A 106 1.09 -20.92 -4.72
CA PHE A 106 1.84 -21.61 -5.78
C PHE A 106 1.20 -22.94 -6.18
N GLU A 107 0.46 -23.59 -5.27
CA GLU A 107 -0.12 -24.93 -5.43
C GLU A 107 -1.57 -24.90 -5.97
N GLU A 108 -2.35 -23.87 -5.65
CA GLU A 108 -3.71 -23.67 -6.16
C GLU A 108 -3.74 -23.23 -7.62
N GLN A 109 -2.61 -22.83 -8.17
CA GLN A 109 -2.42 -22.61 -9.60
C GLN A 109 -2.35 -23.95 -10.33
N ARG A 110 -3.47 -24.69 -10.25
CA ARG A 110 -3.62 -26.05 -10.78
C ARG A 110 -3.52 -26.15 -12.29
N SER A 111 -3.24 -25.06 -13.00
CA SER A 111 -3.05 -25.06 -14.44
C SER A 111 -2.28 -23.79 -14.80
N LEU A 112 -0.95 -23.79 -14.68
CA LEU A 112 -0.18 -23.14 -15.73
C LEU A 112 -0.48 -23.95 -17.00
N ALA A 113 -1.62 -23.67 -17.63
CA ALA A 113 -1.94 -24.22 -18.93
C ALA A 113 -0.75 -23.86 -19.84
N VAL A 114 -0.45 -24.72 -20.82
CA VAL A 114 0.69 -24.46 -21.73
C VAL A 114 0.53 -23.05 -22.33
N GLY A 115 1.38 -22.12 -21.91
CA GLY A 115 1.36 -20.71 -22.34
C GLY A 115 0.92 -19.68 -21.30
N GLU A 116 0.48 -20.05 -20.09
CA GLU A 116 0.18 -19.10 -19.02
C GLU A 116 1.42 -18.74 -18.19
N THR A 117 1.53 -17.47 -17.80
CA THR A 117 2.61 -16.95 -16.95
C THR A 117 2.07 -16.61 -15.57
N LEU A 118 2.73 -17.13 -14.54
CA LEU A 118 2.49 -16.79 -13.15
C LEU A 118 2.73 -15.28 -12.91
N ALA A 119 1.70 -14.56 -12.48
CA ALA A 119 1.81 -13.17 -12.05
C ALA A 119 2.40 -13.10 -10.62
N LEU A 120 3.60 -12.54 -10.51
CA LEU A 120 4.31 -12.35 -9.24
C LEU A 120 4.37 -10.89 -8.79
N ASN A 121 4.29 -9.98 -9.75
CA ASN A 121 4.35 -8.55 -9.51
C ASN A 121 2.98 -7.97 -9.78
N TYR A 122 2.38 -7.42 -8.73
CA TYR A 122 1.10 -6.75 -8.78
C TYR A 122 1.33 -5.25 -8.62
N ARG A 123 0.53 -4.46 -9.31
CA ARG A 123 0.53 -3.00 -9.21
C ARG A 123 -0.75 -2.54 -8.55
N SER A 124 -0.61 -1.56 -7.68
CA SER A 124 -1.74 -1.02 -6.95
C SER A 124 -1.65 0.48 -6.75
N ARG A 125 -2.78 1.04 -6.35
CA ARG A 125 -2.93 2.46 -6.06
C ARG A 125 -3.81 2.61 -4.84
N LEU A 126 -3.29 3.37 -3.88
CA LEU A 126 -4.06 3.87 -2.76
C LEU A 126 -4.75 5.16 -3.18
N TYR A 127 -6.04 5.26 -2.92
CA TYR A 127 -6.82 6.49 -3.00
C TYR A 127 -7.23 6.93 -1.60
N VAL A 128 -7.05 8.21 -1.31
CA VAL A 128 -7.48 8.87 -0.08
C VAL A 128 -8.49 9.94 -0.46
N TYR A 129 -9.76 9.62 -0.30
CA TYR A 129 -10.84 10.57 -0.44
C TYR A 129 -10.93 11.39 0.83
N ASN A 130 -10.99 12.71 0.69
CA ASN A 130 -11.13 13.62 1.80
C ASN A 130 -12.31 14.57 1.58
N THR A 131 -13.10 14.77 2.61
CA THR A 131 -14.25 15.67 2.61
C THR A 131 -14.06 16.71 3.71
N GLU A 132 -14.01 17.98 3.35
CA GLU A 132 -13.91 19.08 4.32
C GLU A 132 -15.20 19.19 5.14
N LEU A 133 -15.08 19.07 6.46
CA LEU A 133 -16.19 19.26 7.37
C LEU A 133 -16.63 20.74 7.35
N GLY A 134 -17.94 20.95 7.15
CA GLY A 134 -18.58 22.27 7.09
C GLY A 134 -18.78 22.84 5.69
N THR A 135 -17.94 22.50 4.71
CA THR A 135 -18.13 22.92 3.30
C THR A 135 -18.63 21.78 2.42
N GLY A 136 -18.39 20.52 2.82
CA GLY A 136 -18.70 19.33 2.01
C GLY A 136 -17.81 19.20 0.77
N ARG A 137 -16.75 20.01 0.65
CA ARG A 137 -15.84 19.98 -0.49
C ARG A 137 -15.06 18.66 -0.45
N ARG A 138 -15.15 17.88 -1.53
CA ARG A 138 -14.46 16.59 -1.66
C ARG A 138 -13.24 16.70 -2.57
N GLN A 139 -12.13 16.09 -2.17
CA GLN A 139 -10.92 15.94 -2.98
C GLN A 139 -10.41 14.50 -2.90
N ILE A 140 -9.49 14.15 -3.79
CA ILE A 140 -8.93 12.80 -3.91
C ILE A 140 -7.42 12.93 -4.03
N GLU A 141 -6.71 12.22 -3.16
CA GLU A 141 -5.26 12.03 -3.25
C GLU A 141 -4.96 10.59 -3.61
N SER A 142 -3.81 10.34 -4.26
CA SER A 142 -3.41 8.97 -4.58
C SER A 142 -1.91 8.74 -4.43
N GLY A 143 -1.55 7.51 -4.08
CA GLY A 143 -0.18 7.00 -4.03
C GLY A 143 -0.07 5.67 -4.80
N SER A 144 1.00 5.49 -5.56
CA SER A 144 1.25 4.23 -6.29
C SER A 144 2.03 3.26 -5.39
N LEU A 145 1.64 1.99 -5.44
CA LEU A 145 2.09 0.89 -4.62
C LEU A 145 2.53 -0.28 -5.51
#